data_AF-A0A7J5TUH3-F1
#
_entry.id   AF-A0A7J5TUH3-F1
#
_cell.length_a   1.000
_cell.length_b   1.000
_cell.length_c   1.000
_cell.angle_alpha   90.00
_cell.angle_beta   90.00
_cell.angle_gamma   90.00
#
_symmetry.space_group_name_H-M   'P 1'
#
loop_
_entity.id
_entity.type
_entity.pdbx_description
1 polymer ?
#
loop_
_entity_poly.entity_id
_entity_poly.type
_entity_poly.pdbx_seq_one_letter_code
_entity_poly.pdbx_strand_id
1 'polypeptide(L)'
;MFTKRLFLPLLAVALLTGACNRDEENVAPDEDNERITTVTLRLTNKANAGETVTAVLDGLAADGSQPGTLAASLILKPNAAYSMRIELADKSKTPAADITAYIKDEANEHLLVYRPSAGLNMTVTPNDRDTNPAPGPFPVGLTADVTTGAASSGKLNVVLRHQPGTKNGTATPGTSDLDVNFDVSIRQ
;
A
#
# COMPACT_ATOMS: atom_id res chain seq x y z
N MET A 1 -20.55 -44.39 -57.86
CA MET A 1 -19.78 -44.04 -56.64
C MET A 1 -18.39 -43.60 -57.05
N PHE A 2 -17.87 -42.56 -56.39
CA PHE A 2 -16.47 -42.17 -56.14
C PHE A 2 -16.33 -40.64 -56.17
N THR A 3 -15.62 -40.11 -55.17
CA THR A 3 -15.98 -38.82 -54.57
C THR A 3 -14.92 -37.76 -54.86
N LYS A 4 -15.34 -36.59 -55.36
CA LYS A 4 -14.50 -35.37 -55.43
C LYS A 4 -13.96 -35.02 -54.04
N ARG A 5 -12.67 -34.65 -53.93
CA ARG A 5 -12.17 -33.65 -52.97
C ARG A 5 -11.09 -32.76 -53.62
N LEU A 6 -10.94 -31.54 -53.08
CA LEU A 6 -10.46 -30.33 -53.75
C LEU A 6 -9.21 -29.72 -53.06
N PHE A 7 -8.52 -28.84 -53.78
CA PHE A 7 -7.36 -27.99 -53.43
C PHE A 7 -7.75 -26.77 -52.54
N LEU A 8 -6.86 -26.07 -51.80
CA LEU A 8 -5.41 -26.30 -51.54
C LEU A 8 -4.97 -26.03 -50.05
N PRO A 9 -4.55 -24.84 -49.52
CA PRO A 9 -3.61 -24.83 -48.36
C PRO A 9 -3.92 -23.92 -47.15
N LEU A 10 -3.11 -24.15 -46.10
CA LEU A 10 -2.52 -23.22 -45.12
C LEU A 10 -3.39 -22.07 -44.54
N LEU A 11 -3.69 -22.18 -43.24
CA LEU A 11 -3.92 -21.02 -42.37
C LEU A 11 -2.96 -21.09 -41.18
N ALA A 12 -2.05 -20.12 -41.07
CA ALA A 12 -1.29 -19.90 -39.85
C ALA A 12 -2.20 -19.22 -38.83
N VAL A 13 -2.32 -19.79 -37.63
CA VAL A 13 -2.94 -19.11 -36.48
C VAL A 13 -1.81 -18.76 -35.52
N ALA A 14 -1.61 -17.46 -35.35
CA ALA A 14 -0.58 -16.92 -34.49
C ALA A 14 -1.21 -16.30 -33.24
N LEU A 15 -0.45 -16.33 -32.15
CA LEU A 15 -0.45 -15.38 -31.03
C LEU A 15 -1.65 -15.37 -30.05
N LEU A 16 -1.27 -15.58 -28.77
CA LEU A 16 -1.69 -14.80 -27.59
C LEU A 16 -3.18 -14.92 -27.15
N THR A 17 -3.54 -14.81 -25.87
CA THR A 17 -2.79 -14.48 -24.64
C THR A 17 -3.05 -15.53 -23.56
N GLY A 18 -2.01 -15.92 -22.83
CA GLY A 18 -2.20 -16.45 -21.47
C GLY A 18 -2.51 -15.31 -20.51
N ALA A 19 -3.68 -14.68 -20.66
CA ALA A 19 -4.21 -13.84 -19.60
C ALA A 19 -4.59 -14.78 -18.45
N CYS A 20 -3.84 -14.73 -17.36
CA CYS A 20 -4.30 -15.32 -16.12
C CYS A 20 -5.57 -14.58 -15.73
N ASN A 21 -6.72 -15.24 -15.86
CA ASN A 21 -7.82 -14.99 -14.96
C ASN A 21 -7.23 -15.13 -13.55
N ARG A 22 -7.01 -14.00 -12.88
CA ARG A 22 -6.98 -13.99 -11.42
C ARG A 22 -8.45 -14.08 -11.07
N ASP A 23 -8.91 -15.30 -10.85
CA ASP A 23 -10.26 -15.51 -10.37
C ASP A 23 -10.34 -14.79 -9.03
N GLU A 24 -11.11 -13.70 -8.98
CA GLU A 24 -11.74 -13.22 -7.76
C GLU A 24 -12.58 -14.40 -7.27
N GLU A 25 -12.00 -15.17 -6.34
CA GLU A 25 -12.71 -16.25 -5.68
C GLU A 25 -13.89 -15.57 -4.96
N ASN A 26 -15.11 -15.87 -5.42
CA ASN A 26 -16.33 -15.23 -4.96
C ASN A 26 -16.62 -15.69 -3.52
N VAL A 27 -15.97 -15.03 -2.57
CA VAL A 27 -16.21 -15.20 -1.14
C VAL A 27 -17.28 -14.20 -0.69
N ALA A 28 -17.93 -14.52 0.44
CA ALA A 28 -19.04 -13.75 0.96
C ALA A 28 -18.66 -12.26 1.20
N PRO A 29 -19.62 -11.31 1.17
CA PRO A 29 -19.38 -9.86 1.25
C PRO A 29 -18.81 -9.32 2.59
N ASP A 30 -18.21 -10.18 3.41
CA ASP A 30 -17.39 -9.85 4.59
C ASP A 30 -15.87 -10.09 4.35
N GLU A 31 -15.45 -10.65 3.21
CA GLU A 31 -14.02 -10.96 2.91
C GLU A 31 -13.28 -9.90 2.06
N ASP A 32 -13.92 -8.76 1.80
CA ASP A 32 -13.41 -7.64 0.96
C ASP A 32 -12.26 -6.84 1.62
N ASN A 33 -11.68 -7.33 2.71
CA ASN A 33 -10.72 -6.61 3.55
C ASN A 33 -9.33 -7.25 3.43
N GLU A 34 -8.35 -6.50 2.92
CA GLU A 34 -7.04 -7.05 2.55
C GLU A 34 -6.19 -7.52 3.75
N ARG A 35 -5.83 -8.81 3.76
CA ARG A 35 -5.07 -9.39 4.88
C ARG A 35 -3.60 -8.97 4.83
N ILE A 36 -3.20 -8.09 5.74
CA ILE A 36 -1.81 -7.61 5.84
C ILE A 36 -1.13 -8.26 7.05
N THR A 37 -0.01 -8.97 6.82
CA THR A 37 0.85 -9.51 7.90
C THR A 37 2.05 -8.63 8.21
N THR A 38 2.46 -7.81 7.23
CA THR A 38 3.73 -7.08 7.24
C THR A 38 3.57 -5.69 6.64
N VAL A 39 4.14 -4.69 7.31
CA VAL A 39 4.17 -3.29 6.87
C VAL A 39 5.61 -2.79 6.94
N THR A 40 6.14 -2.30 5.82
CA THR A 40 7.47 -1.70 5.74
C THR A 40 7.34 -0.21 5.38
N LEU A 41 7.83 0.68 6.24
CA LEU A 41 8.00 2.10 5.92
C LEU A 41 9.47 2.37 5.59
N ARG A 42 9.72 2.93 4.40
CA ARG A 42 11.06 3.32 3.94
C ARG A 42 11.09 4.82 3.64
N LEU A 43 11.91 5.57 4.39
CA LEU A 43 12.12 7.01 4.23
C LEU A 43 13.53 7.28 3.74
N THR A 44 13.68 7.99 2.62
CA THR A 44 14.99 8.38 2.06
C THR A 44 15.15 9.90 2.13
N ASN A 45 16.25 10.37 2.72
CA ASN A 45 16.50 11.81 2.93
C ASN A 45 16.71 12.51 1.58
N LYS A 46 15.96 13.58 1.32
CA LYS A 46 16.04 14.33 0.05
C LYS A 46 17.34 15.10 -0.13
N ALA A 47 18.04 15.44 0.95
CA ALA A 47 19.36 16.06 0.91
C ALA A 47 20.50 15.03 0.73
N ASN A 48 20.26 13.75 1.02
CA ASN A 48 21.24 12.67 0.86
C ASN A 48 20.54 11.33 0.60
N ALA A 49 20.47 10.91 -0.66
CA ALA A 49 19.80 9.66 -1.05
C ALA A 49 20.41 8.38 -0.44
N GLY A 50 21.67 8.44 0.05
CA GLY A 50 22.30 7.34 0.79
C GLY A 50 21.79 7.18 2.22
N GLU A 51 21.15 8.21 2.79
CA GLU A 51 20.52 8.16 4.10
C GLU A 51 19.08 7.66 3.97
N THR A 52 18.91 6.36 4.17
CA THR A 52 17.60 5.71 4.22
C THR A 52 17.34 5.14 5.62
N VAL A 53 16.12 5.34 6.11
CA VAL A 53 15.61 4.79 7.36
C VAL A 53 14.45 3.86 7.04
N THR A 54 14.50 2.63 7.55
CA THR A 54 13.46 1.63 7.33
C THR A 54 12.92 1.16 8.68
N ALA A 55 11.60 1.16 8.84
CA ALA A 55 10.92 0.47 9.94
C ALA A 55 10.06 -0.66 9.36
N VAL A 56 10.10 -1.81 10.02
CA VAL A 56 9.30 -2.99 9.65
C VAL A 56 8.47 -3.39 10.86
N LEU A 57 7.17 -3.54 10.63
CA LEU A 57 6.22 -4.19 11.51
C LEU A 57 5.86 -5.51 10.84
N ASP A 58 6.11 -6.64 11.50
CA ASP A 58 5.97 -7.98 10.92
C ASP A 58 5.31 -8.93 11.91
N GLY A 59 4.43 -9.80 11.42
CA GLY A 59 3.64 -10.69 12.27
C GLY A 59 2.45 -9.97 12.91
N LEU A 60 1.72 -9.17 12.14
CA LEU A 60 0.34 -8.81 12.50
C LEU A 60 -0.48 -10.08 12.71
N ALA A 61 -1.32 -10.08 13.74
CA ALA A 61 -2.28 -11.14 13.96
C ALA A 61 -3.41 -11.08 12.92
N ALA A 62 -4.16 -12.17 12.78
CA ALA A 62 -5.23 -12.28 11.77
C ALA A 62 -6.41 -11.32 11.98
N ASP A 63 -6.53 -10.72 13.17
CA ASP A 63 -7.48 -9.66 13.52
C ASP A 63 -6.92 -8.23 13.28
N GLY A 64 -5.74 -8.11 12.67
CA GLY A 64 -5.03 -6.85 12.47
C GLY A 64 -4.26 -6.34 13.70
N SER A 65 -4.29 -7.06 14.83
CA SER A 65 -3.59 -6.62 16.05
C SER A 65 -2.07 -6.57 15.86
N GLN A 66 -1.45 -5.43 16.19
CA GLN A 66 0.00 -5.24 16.11
C GLN A 66 0.75 -6.10 17.14
N PRO A 67 1.91 -6.68 16.77
CA PRO A 67 2.78 -7.40 17.70
C PRO A 67 3.37 -6.44 18.74
N GLY A 68 3.65 -6.93 19.95
CA GLY A 68 4.17 -6.12 21.06
C GLY A 68 5.58 -5.55 20.86
N THR A 69 6.30 -5.98 19.82
CA THR A 69 7.67 -5.55 19.50
C THR A 69 7.76 -5.11 18.05
N LEU A 70 8.04 -3.82 17.81
CA LEU A 70 8.43 -3.32 16.49
C LEU A 70 9.90 -3.69 16.23
N ALA A 71 10.21 -4.18 15.02
CA ALA A 71 11.59 -4.58 14.69
C ALA A 71 12.54 -3.37 14.56
N ALA A 72 12.01 -2.18 14.26
CA ALA A 72 12.76 -0.91 14.30
C ALA A 72 11.82 0.29 14.49
N SER A 73 12.26 1.30 15.24
CA SER A 73 11.64 2.64 15.29
C SER A 73 12.22 3.54 14.20
N LEU A 74 11.42 4.48 13.69
CA LEU A 74 11.87 5.49 12.74
C LEU A 74 12.70 6.57 13.44
N ILE A 75 14.03 6.51 13.30
CA ILE A 75 14.95 7.54 13.79
C ILE A 75 15.26 8.49 12.62
N LEU A 76 14.77 9.72 12.70
CA LEU A 76 14.87 10.73 11.63
C LEU A 76 15.61 11.97 12.12
N LYS A 77 16.26 12.70 11.21
CA LYS A 77 16.91 13.98 11.54
C LYS A 77 15.87 15.09 11.71
N PRO A 78 16.09 16.08 12.59
CA PRO A 78 15.25 17.27 12.68
C PRO A 78 15.47 18.20 11.48
N ASN A 79 14.45 19.01 11.18
CA ASN A 79 14.46 20.03 10.13
C ASN A 79 14.86 19.47 8.74
N ALA A 80 14.41 18.27 8.42
CA ALA A 80 14.77 17.54 7.22
C ALA A 80 13.53 17.16 6.38
N ALA A 81 13.76 16.81 5.12
CA ALA A 81 12.73 16.35 4.20
C ALA A 81 13.09 14.95 3.67
N TYR A 82 12.09 14.07 3.63
CA TYR A 82 12.23 12.68 3.19
C TYR A 82 11.19 12.36 2.12
N SER A 83 11.54 11.47 1.19
CA SER A 83 10.56 10.74 0.37
C SER A 83 10.24 9.43 1.08
N MET A 84 8.96 9.14 1.29
CA MET A 84 8.48 7.91 1.94
C MET A 84 7.80 6.98 0.93
N ARG A 85 8.03 5.68 1.10
CA ARG A 85 7.25 4.59 0.51
C ARG A 85 6.79 3.64 1.61
N ILE A 86 5.58 3.12 1.47
CA ILE A 86 5.07 1.97 2.22
C ILE A 86 5.04 0.73 1.31
N GLU A 87 5.31 -0.44 1.88
CA GLU A 87 5.20 -1.75 1.23
C GLU A 87 4.43 -2.68 2.18
N LEU A 88 3.47 -3.45 1.65
CA LEU A 88 2.46 -4.21 2.37
C LEU A 88 2.42 -5.65 1.83
N ALA A 89 2.39 -6.66 2.72
CA ALA A 89 2.44 -8.06 2.29
C ALA A 89 1.65 -9.01 3.20
N ASP A 90 1.18 -10.13 2.61
CA ASP A 90 0.68 -11.32 3.31
C ASP A 90 1.69 -12.47 3.21
N LYS A 91 2.49 -12.65 4.26
CA LYS A 91 3.48 -13.72 4.40
C LYS A 91 2.89 -15.07 4.82
N SER A 92 1.59 -15.13 5.07
CA SER A 92 0.89 -16.38 5.37
C SER A 92 0.26 -17.03 4.13
N LYS A 93 0.49 -16.48 2.93
CA LYS A 93 0.39 -17.20 1.65
C LYS A 93 1.78 -17.72 1.24
N THR A 94 1.86 -18.67 0.31
CA THR A 94 3.13 -19.16 -0.26
C THR A 94 3.00 -19.27 -1.79
N PRO A 95 3.69 -18.42 -2.59
CA PRO A 95 4.54 -17.30 -2.16
C PRO A 95 3.75 -16.24 -1.37
N ALA A 96 4.47 -15.38 -0.65
CA ALA A 96 3.85 -14.24 0.03
C ALA A 96 3.17 -13.32 -1.00
N ALA A 97 1.97 -12.83 -0.69
CA ALA A 97 1.24 -11.93 -1.58
C ALA A 97 1.73 -10.48 -1.40
N ASP A 98 1.86 -9.75 -2.52
CA ASP A 98 2.21 -8.33 -2.53
C ASP A 98 0.93 -7.49 -2.48
N ILE A 99 0.50 -7.15 -1.27
CA ILE A 99 -0.70 -6.32 -1.04
C ILE A 99 -0.47 -4.88 -1.53
N THR A 100 0.79 -4.42 -1.60
CA THR A 100 1.14 -3.15 -2.26
C THR A 100 0.70 -3.10 -3.72
N ALA A 101 0.74 -4.24 -4.42
CA ALA A 101 0.31 -4.35 -5.80
C ALA A 101 -1.22 -4.31 -5.91
N TYR A 102 -1.95 -5.05 -5.07
CA TYR A 102 -3.43 -5.03 -5.07
C TYR A 102 -3.99 -3.63 -4.75
N ILE A 103 -3.51 -2.97 -3.69
CA ILE A 103 -3.87 -1.58 -3.34
C ILE A 103 -3.60 -0.59 -4.47
N LYS A 104 -2.59 -0.86 -5.31
CA LYS A 104 -2.26 -0.02 -6.45
C LYS A 104 -3.19 -0.28 -7.65
N ASP A 105 -3.56 -1.53 -7.89
CA ASP A 105 -4.51 -1.89 -8.94
C ASP A 105 -5.93 -1.40 -8.56
N GLU A 106 -6.27 -1.45 -7.26
CA GLU A 106 -7.52 -0.96 -6.65
C GLU A 106 -7.37 0.44 -6.01
N ALA A 107 -6.50 1.27 -6.59
CA ALA A 107 -6.18 2.60 -6.07
C ALA A 107 -7.39 3.54 -5.90
N ASN A 108 -8.47 3.31 -6.65
CA ASN A 108 -9.71 4.08 -6.57
C ASN A 108 -10.52 3.79 -5.30
N GLU A 109 -10.20 2.73 -4.55
CA GLU A 109 -10.98 2.25 -3.41
C GLU A 109 -10.18 2.35 -2.11
N HIS A 110 -8.85 2.22 -2.20
CA HIS A 110 -7.94 2.28 -1.07
C HIS A 110 -7.38 3.68 -0.75
N LEU A 111 -7.29 4.01 0.54
CA LEU A 111 -6.68 5.25 1.07
C LEU A 111 -5.81 4.98 2.31
N LEU A 112 -4.52 5.29 2.24
CA LEU A 112 -3.63 5.36 3.40
C LEU A 112 -3.71 6.73 4.09
N VAL A 113 -4.02 6.70 5.38
CA VAL A 113 -4.13 7.86 6.26
C VAL A 113 -2.99 7.85 7.27
N TYR A 114 -2.22 8.93 7.28
CA TYR A 114 -1.05 9.12 8.14
C TYR A 114 -1.36 10.15 9.23
N ARG A 115 -1.23 9.74 10.50
CA ARG A 115 -1.54 10.59 11.67
C ARG A 115 -0.36 10.63 12.65
N PRO A 116 0.55 11.62 12.54
CA PRO A 116 1.51 11.92 13.60
C PRO A 116 0.78 12.22 14.92
N SER A 117 1.23 11.63 16.02
CA SER A 117 0.70 11.89 17.36
C SER A 117 0.95 13.35 17.78
N ALA A 118 0.08 13.92 18.60
CA ALA A 118 0.30 15.25 19.17
C ALA A 118 1.70 15.38 19.81
N GLY A 119 2.42 16.45 19.48
CA GLY A 119 3.79 16.69 19.96
C GLY A 119 4.91 16.05 19.12
N LEU A 120 4.60 15.14 18.18
CA LEU A 120 5.56 14.72 17.16
C LEU A 120 5.64 15.81 16.08
N ASN A 121 6.82 16.40 15.86
CA ASN A 121 7.03 17.43 14.83
C ASN A 121 7.15 16.82 13.41
N MET A 122 6.15 15.97 13.11
CA MET A 122 5.79 15.24 11.90
C MET A 122 4.88 15.98 10.91
N THR A 123 5.19 16.09 9.62
CA THR A 123 4.12 16.11 8.59
C THR A 123 4.33 15.01 7.56
N VAL A 124 3.24 14.42 7.08
CA VAL A 124 3.23 13.40 6.02
C VAL A 124 2.17 13.80 4.98
N THR A 125 2.59 13.95 3.73
CA THR A 125 1.74 14.41 2.62
C THR A 125 1.79 13.38 1.49
N PRO A 126 0.77 12.52 1.34
CA PRO A 126 0.60 11.66 0.16
C PRO A 126 0.78 12.42 -1.16
N ASN A 127 1.57 11.87 -2.07
CA ASN A 127 1.93 12.52 -3.34
C ASN A 127 1.61 11.68 -4.59
N ASP A 128 1.17 10.44 -4.41
CA ASP A 128 0.48 9.66 -5.42
C ASP A 128 -1.04 9.97 -5.44
N ARG A 129 -1.68 9.61 -6.55
CA ARG A 129 -3.09 9.88 -6.83
C ARG A 129 -3.72 8.71 -7.57
N ASP A 130 -5.00 8.50 -7.30
CA ASP A 130 -5.84 7.53 -7.99
C ASP A 130 -6.36 8.08 -9.33
N THR A 131 -7.36 7.39 -9.90
CA THR A 131 -8.03 7.78 -11.15
C THR A 131 -9.51 8.13 -10.94
N ASN A 132 -9.94 8.36 -9.70
CA ASN A 132 -11.33 8.72 -9.43
C ASN A 132 -11.71 10.02 -10.17
N PRO A 133 -12.90 10.07 -10.81
CA PRO A 133 -13.36 11.27 -11.49
C PRO A 133 -13.62 12.41 -10.49
N ALA A 134 -13.77 13.63 -11.00
CA ALA A 134 -14.05 14.82 -10.18
C ALA A 134 -15.20 14.55 -9.17
N PRO A 135 -15.03 14.85 -7.87
CA PRO A 135 -14.01 15.73 -7.29
C PRO A 135 -12.62 15.10 -7.00
N GLY A 136 -12.39 13.86 -7.42
CA GLY A 136 -11.04 13.28 -7.50
C GLY A 136 -10.14 13.96 -8.56
N PRO A 137 -8.88 13.49 -8.71
CA PRO A 137 -8.34 12.27 -8.12
C PRO A 137 -7.93 12.43 -6.66
N PHE A 138 -8.20 11.41 -5.85
CA PHE A 138 -7.89 11.38 -4.43
C PHE A 138 -6.50 10.78 -4.18
N PRO A 139 -5.88 11.03 -3.00
CA PRO A 139 -4.65 10.35 -2.63
C PRO A 139 -4.81 8.83 -2.54
N VAL A 140 -3.73 8.08 -2.78
CA VAL A 140 -3.65 6.65 -2.40
C VAL A 140 -2.80 6.50 -1.15
N GLY A 141 -1.64 7.16 -1.12
CA GLY A 141 -0.72 7.20 0.02
C GLY A 141 0.33 6.09 0.05
N LEU A 142 0.54 5.35 -1.05
CA LEU A 142 1.67 4.41 -1.17
C LEU A 142 3.02 5.15 -1.22
N THR A 143 3.01 6.40 -1.69
CA THR A 143 4.15 7.33 -1.57
C THR A 143 3.73 8.66 -0.96
N ALA A 144 4.64 9.26 -0.18
CA ALA A 144 4.41 10.54 0.48
C ALA A 144 5.70 11.36 0.61
N ASP A 145 5.52 12.67 0.75
CA ASP A 145 6.56 13.59 1.21
C ASP A 145 6.45 13.78 2.72
N VAL A 146 7.56 13.62 3.42
CA VAL A 146 7.63 13.75 4.88
C VAL A 146 8.54 14.90 5.23
N THR A 147 8.11 15.77 6.15
CA THR A 147 8.99 16.79 6.74
C THR A 147 9.05 16.64 8.25
N THR A 148 10.23 16.86 8.81
CA THR A 148 10.49 16.86 10.25
C THR A 148 10.82 18.27 10.72
N GLY A 149 10.31 18.66 11.88
CA GLY A 149 10.67 19.91 12.56
C GLY A 149 11.75 19.71 13.62
N ALA A 150 11.65 20.45 14.72
CA ALA A 150 12.54 20.32 15.87
C ALA A 150 12.48 18.92 16.52
N ALA A 151 13.52 18.58 17.28
CA ALA A 151 13.63 17.28 17.96
C ALA A 151 12.39 16.98 18.81
N SER A 152 11.85 15.77 18.66
CA SER A 152 10.61 15.30 19.29
C SER A 152 10.51 13.78 19.17
N SER A 153 9.58 13.16 19.88
CA SER A 153 9.31 11.73 19.73
C SER A 153 7.82 11.47 19.93
N GLY A 154 7.30 10.41 19.32
CA GLY A 154 5.88 10.07 19.34
C GLY A 154 5.59 8.88 18.45
N LYS A 155 4.34 8.73 18.03
CA LYS A 155 3.89 7.67 17.12
C LYS A 155 3.40 8.25 15.81
N LEU A 156 3.67 7.54 14.72
CA LEU A 156 2.96 7.71 13.45
C LEU A 156 1.92 6.60 13.36
N ASN A 157 0.65 6.96 13.49
CA ASN A 157 -0.45 6.05 13.19
C ASN A 157 -0.63 5.97 11.66
N VAL A 158 -0.73 4.74 11.14
CA VAL A 158 -0.89 4.43 9.72
C VAL A 158 -2.12 3.56 9.58
N VAL A 159 -3.10 4.03 8.82
CA VAL A 159 -4.37 3.34 8.63
C VAL A 159 -4.64 3.16 7.15
N LEU A 160 -4.82 1.92 6.70
CA LEU A 160 -5.35 1.64 5.36
C LEU A 160 -6.87 1.59 5.47
N ARG A 161 -7.54 2.33 4.59
CA ARG A 161 -9.00 2.44 4.53
C ARG A 161 -9.47 1.91 3.19
N HIS A 162 -10.36 0.91 3.24
CA HIS A 162 -11.06 0.40 2.07
C HIS A 162 -12.41 1.12 1.93
N GLN A 163 -12.63 1.77 0.78
CA GLN A 163 -13.76 2.66 0.49
C GLN A 163 -14.38 2.38 -0.90
N PRO A 164 -14.83 1.14 -1.17
CA PRO A 164 -15.31 0.72 -2.49
C PRO A 164 -16.49 1.58 -2.94
N GLY A 165 -16.44 2.07 -4.18
CA GLY A 165 -17.42 2.99 -4.77
C GLY A 165 -17.72 4.30 -4.01
N THR A 166 -17.03 4.59 -2.90
CA THR A 166 -17.39 5.66 -1.94
C THR A 166 -16.21 6.51 -1.47
N LYS A 167 -15.01 6.24 -1.99
CA LYS A 167 -13.79 6.99 -1.71
C LYS A 167 -13.97 8.48 -2.00
N ASN A 168 -13.58 9.31 -1.03
CA ASN A 168 -13.74 10.77 -1.10
C ASN A 168 -12.47 11.55 -0.72
N GLY A 169 -11.34 10.84 -0.57
CA GLY A 169 -10.06 11.41 -0.14
C GLY A 169 -9.97 11.76 1.35
N THR A 170 -10.94 11.34 2.16
CA THR A 170 -10.94 11.50 3.63
C THR A 170 -11.03 10.14 4.32
N ALA A 171 -10.68 10.08 5.61
CA ALA A 171 -10.57 8.82 6.34
C ALA A 171 -11.89 8.03 6.49
N THR A 172 -13.04 8.65 6.24
CA THR A 172 -14.36 7.99 6.21
C THR A 172 -15.06 8.30 4.89
N PRO A 173 -15.81 7.36 4.27
CA PRO A 173 -16.45 6.15 4.83
C PRO A 173 -15.54 4.89 4.85
N GLY A 174 -16.14 3.70 4.78
CA GLY A 174 -15.43 2.42 4.61
C GLY A 174 -15.00 1.70 5.89
N THR A 175 -14.21 0.64 5.72
CA THR A 175 -13.57 -0.18 6.77
C THR A 175 -12.07 0.13 6.89
N SER A 176 -11.38 -0.48 7.86
CA SER A 176 -9.92 -0.43 7.95
C SER A 176 -9.35 -1.84 7.77
N ASP A 177 -8.44 -2.03 6.83
CA ASP A 177 -7.69 -3.28 6.65
C ASP A 177 -6.42 -3.29 7.51
N LEU A 178 -5.97 -2.09 7.91
CA LEU A 178 -4.79 -1.88 8.74
C LEU A 178 -5.03 -0.67 9.66
N ASP A 179 -4.70 -0.79 10.94
CA ASP A 179 -4.56 0.35 11.87
C ASP A 179 -3.40 0.08 12.83
N VAL A 180 -2.22 0.63 12.52
CA VAL A 180 -0.97 0.34 13.23
C VAL A 180 -0.24 1.61 13.67
N ASN A 181 0.75 1.46 14.56
CA ASN A 181 1.58 2.56 15.03
C ASN A 181 3.07 2.26 14.84
N PHE A 182 3.80 3.22 14.29
CA PHE A 182 5.26 3.22 14.26
C PHE A 182 5.80 4.20 15.28
N ASP A 183 6.74 3.78 16.12
CA ASP A 183 7.49 4.70 16.98
C ASP A 183 8.44 5.56 16.16
N VAL A 184 8.40 6.88 16.39
CA VAL A 184 9.21 7.88 15.69
C VAL A 184 10.02 8.69 16.70
N SER A 185 11.32 8.85 16.42
CA SER A 185 12.20 9.76 17.17
C SER A 185 12.92 10.69 16.19
N ILE A 186 12.63 11.98 16.31
CA ILE A 186 13.28 13.05 15.55
C ILE A 186 14.43 13.58 16.41
N ARG A 187 15.68 13.31 16.01
CA ARG A 187 16.89 13.65 16.77
C ARG A 187 18.13 13.73 15.86
N GLN A 188 19.20 14.34 16.36
CA GLN A 188 20.51 14.37 15.70
C GLN A 188 21.13 12.96 15.65
#